data_AF-A0A6A5GGG4-F1
#
_entry.id   AF-A0A6A5GGG4-F1
#
_cell.length_a   1.000
_cell.length_b   1.000
_cell.length_c   1.000
_cell.angle_alpha   90.00
_cell.angle_beta   90.00
_cell.angle_gamma   90.00
#
_symmetry.space_group_name_H-M   'P 1'
#
loop_
_entity.id
_entity.type
_entity.pdbx_description
1 polymer ?
#
loop_
_entity_poly.entity_id
_entity_poly.type
_entity_poly.pdbx_seq_one_letter_code
_entity_poly.pdbx_strand_id
1 'polypeptide(L)'
;MFGSGFYPNLHLYNNGLVYFSLSHPYGFSNEVLEMILPFYAAVYSVTLSLLAIQFIYRYWALFSLSYLTLFKGWKSFIWVAYCFFFGAVWFLADYFLLKIDDTTEKYFHEEMLIRYGVTSKEIPIMTFLVYDPNDGSIRGISVFNSFLLSGAMGFQYGAMMYCGWNMNSKMEKQISCLSAALKRHHRQLFRTLVFQITTPTIFLFFPLILVVYLPYFQLELSFPAGATICAFNFYPAMDSIIVMIIVTEYRVVARKMLNVLLRKSMVVFRGKDIGAAQTSGQIQMATIGVVS
;
A
#
# COMPACT_ATOMS: atom_id res chain seq x y z
N MET A 1 5.19 -25.73 2.61
CA MET A 1 6.45 -25.10 3.05
C MET A 1 6.54 -23.67 2.50
N PHE A 2 5.59 -22.80 2.89
CA PHE A 2 5.63 -21.35 2.67
C PHE A 2 4.96 -20.72 3.89
N GLY A 3 5.64 -19.74 4.52
CA GLY A 3 5.02 -18.81 5.46
C GLY A 3 5.42 -18.96 6.93
N SER A 4 6.68 -18.71 7.28
CA SER A 4 7.10 -18.39 8.66
C SER A 4 6.97 -16.89 8.98
N GLY A 5 6.15 -16.16 8.21
CA GLY A 5 5.92 -14.73 8.34
C GLY A 5 4.56 -14.43 8.97
N PHE A 6 4.46 -13.30 9.68
CA PHE A 6 3.18 -12.77 10.16
C PHE A 6 2.42 -12.14 8.99
N TYR A 7 1.19 -12.58 8.73
CA TYR A 7 0.35 -12.03 7.67
C TYR A 7 -0.97 -11.57 8.26
N PRO A 8 -1.21 -10.25 8.36
CA PRO A 8 -2.49 -9.74 8.79
C PRO A 8 -3.54 -10.00 7.70
N ASN A 9 -4.76 -10.31 8.12
CA ASN A 9 -5.94 -10.56 7.29
C ASN A 9 -7.10 -9.71 7.79
N LEU A 10 -7.97 -9.34 6.85
CA LEU A 10 -9.20 -8.62 7.13
C LEU A 10 -10.37 -9.46 6.64
N HIS A 11 -11.41 -9.60 7.47
CA HIS A 11 -12.66 -10.24 7.09
C HIS A 11 -13.83 -9.33 7.42
N LEU A 12 -14.60 -8.95 6.41
CA LEU A 12 -15.82 -8.17 6.61
C LEU A 12 -16.97 -9.13 6.85
N TYR A 13 -17.69 -8.90 7.94
CA TYR A 13 -18.87 -9.67 8.30
C TYR A 13 -19.96 -8.72 8.79
N ASN A 14 -20.99 -8.57 7.96
CA ASN A 14 -22.17 -7.75 8.15
C ASN A 14 -21.82 -6.32 8.61
N ASN A 15 -22.06 -6.06 9.90
CA ASN A 15 -21.93 -4.75 10.54
C ASN A 15 -20.55 -4.52 11.15
N GLY A 16 -19.59 -5.37 10.82
CA GLY A 16 -18.27 -5.31 11.41
C GLY A 16 -17.17 -5.95 10.57
N LEU A 17 -15.99 -5.90 11.15
CA LEU A 17 -14.72 -6.25 10.55
C LEU A 17 -13.87 -6.96 11.59
N VAL A 18 -13.23 -8.03 11.16
CA VAL A 18 -12.24 -8.76 11.94
C VAL A 18 -10.87 -8.55 11.32
N TYR A 19 -9.92 -8.09 12.13
CA TYR A 19 -8.52 -7.94 11.79
C TYR A 19 -7.69 -8.94 12.58
N PHE A 20 -7.05 -9.90 11.90
CA PHE A 20 -6.47 -11.06 12.58
C PHE A 20 -5.28 -11.63 11.81
N SER A 21 -4.54 -12.54 12.44
CA SER A 21 -3.55 -13.36 11.72
C SER A 21 -3.73 -14.84 12.05
N LEU A 22 -3.69 -15.69 11.03
CA LEU A 22 -3.70 -17.15 11.19
C LEU A 22 -2.31 -17.73 11.44
N SER A 23 -1.26 -16.92 11.34
CA SER A 23 0.12 -17.37 11.48
C SER A 23 0.66 -17.03 12.86
N HIS A 24 1.21 -18.04 13.53
CA HIS A 24 1.98 -17.89 14.78
C HIS A 24 3.47 -18.05 14.50
N PRO A 25 4.13 -17.01 13.97
CA PRO A 25 5.55 -17.10 13.71
C PRO A 25 6.30 -17.23 15.05
N TYR A 26 7.24 -18.19 15.10
CA TYR A 26 8.21 -18.35 16.18
C TYR A 26 7.65 -18.63 17.59
N GLY A 27 6.39 -19.05 17.72
CA GLY A 27 5.81 -19.42 19.01
C GLY A 27 5.54 -18.25 19.96
N PHE A 28 5.42 -17.02 19.43
CA PHE A 28 5.02 -15.86 20.23
C PHE A 28 3.61 -16.03 20.83
N SER A 29 3.38 -15.43 22.01
CA SER A 29 2.07 -15.40 22.64
C SER A 29 1.09 -14.52 21.84
N ASN A 30 -0.21 -14.80 21.97
CA ASN A 30 -1.25 -14.02 21.31
C ASN A 30 -1.20 -12.53 21.70
N GLU A 31 -0.88 -12.20 22.95
CA GLU A 31 -0.74 -10.81 23.39
C GLU A 31 0.33 -10.03 22.59
N VAL A 32 1.48 -10.66 22.30
CA VAL A 32 2.54 -10.02 21.50
C VAL A 32 2.09 -9.87 20.06
N LEU A 33 1.45 -10.90 19.51
CA LEU A 33 0.95 -10.88 18.13
C LEU A 33 -0.21 -9.89 17.93
N GLU A 34 -1.04 -9.68 18.96
CA GLU A 34 -2.06 -8.64 19.00
C GLU A 34 -1.46 -7.23 18.99
N MET A 35 -0.28 -7.01 19.58
CA MET A 35 0.43 -5.72 19.42
C MET A 35 1.00 -5.52 18.01
N ILE A 36 1.29 -6.60 17.29
CA ILE A 36 1.84 -6.53 15.94
C ILE A 36 0.77 -6.09 14.93
N LEU A 37 -0.49 -6.51 15.09
CA LEU A 37 -1.60 -6.07 14.22
C LEU A 37 -1.70 -4.54 14.08
N PRO A 38 -1.91 -3.73 15.14
CA PRO A 38 -2.03 -2.28 15.04
C PRO A 38 -0.71 -1.64 14.61
N PHE A 39 0.43 -2.30 14.82
CA PHE A 39 1.71 -1.85 14.28
C PHE A 39 1.73 -1.88 12.74
N TYR A 40 1.14 -2.90 12.10
CA TYR A 40 0.98 -2.91 10.64
C TYR A 40 0.12 -1.74 10.15
N ALA A 41 -0.99 -1.45 10.84
CA ALA A 41 -1.82 -0.28 10.54
C ALA A 41 -1.07 1.05 10.75
N ALA A 42 -0.21 1.14 11.77
CA ALA A 42 0.63 2.29 12.02
C ALA A 42 1.66 2.52 10.90
N VAL A 43 2.30 1.46 10.38
CA VAL A 43 3.21 1.54 9.23
C VAL A 43 2.48 2.02 7.98
N TYR A 44 1.23 1.59 7.79
CA TYR A 44 0.38 2.08 6.73
C TYR A 44 0.10 3.59 6.88
N SER A 45 -0.25 4.07 8.08
CA SER A 45 -0.42 5.49 8.39
C SER A 45 0.85 6.33 8.15
N VAL A 46 2.02 5.78 8.50
CA VAL A 46 3.31 6.41 8.18
C VAL A 46 3.52 6.51 6.66
N THR A 47 3.08 5.51 5.89
CA THR A 47 3.14 5.55 4.42
C THR A 47 2.29 6.69 3.87
N LEU A 48 1.04 6.84 4.35
CA LEU A 48 0.18 7.98 3.96
C LEU A 48 0.81 9.33 4.32
N SER A 49 1.44 9.42 5.50
CA SER A 49 2.18 10.59 5.93
C SER A 49 3.30 10.95 4.96
N LEU A 50 4.10 9.96 4.55
CA LEU A 50 5.19 10.16 3.60
C LEU A 50 4.68 10.64 2.24
N LEU A 51 3.54 10.13 1.78
CA LEU A 51 2.93 10.61 0.53
C LEU A 51 2.49 12.07 0.64
N ALA A 52 1.81 12.45 1.73
CA ALA A 52 1.44 13.84 1.96
C ALA A 52 2.67 14.76 1.96
N ILE A 53 3.75 14.35 2.63
CA ILE A 53 5.02 15.08 2.67
C ILE A 53 5.64 15.22 1.27
N GLN A 54 5.62 14.15 0.46
CA GLN A 54 6.13 14.21 -0.92
C GLN A 54 5.36 15.22 -1.77
N PHE A 55 4.04 15.32 -1.60
CA PHE A 55 3.21 16.32 -2.28
C PHE A 55 3.52 17.75 -1.84
N ILE A 56 3.67 17.97 -0.54
CA ILE A 56 4.06 19.27 0.04
C ILE A 56 5.44 19.68 -0.49
N TYR A 57 6.41 18.75 -0.45
CA TYR A 57 7.75 18.98 -0.97
C TYR A 57 7.73 19.39 -2.44
N ARG A 58 7.01 18.65 -3.29
CA ARG A 58 6.88 18.96 -4.73
C ARG A 58 6.30 20.34 -4.96
N TYR A 59 5.25 20.68 -4.21
CA TYR A 59 4.62 22.00 -4.30
C TYR A 59 5.61 23.12 -3.92
N TRP A 60 6.34 23.01 -2.80
CA TRP A 60 7.32 24.03 -2.41
C TRP A 60 8.54 24.07 -3.33
N ALA A 61 8.97 22.93 -3.87
CA ALA A 61 10.08 22.87 -4.82
C ALA A 61 9.80 23.66 -6.10
N LEU A 62 8.54 23.74 -6.53
CA LEU A 62 8.15 24.45 -7.74
C LEU A 62 7.89 25.94 -7.53
N PHE A 63 7.35 26.34 -6.38
CA PHE A 63 6.89 27.73 -6.19
C PHE A 63 7.64 28.51 -5.13
N SER A 64 8.30 27.86 -4.18
CA SER A 64 8.86 28.56 -3.01
C SER A 64 10.09 27.86 -2.44
N LEU A 65 11.25 28.07 -3.07
CA LEU A 65 12.53 27.48 -2.65
C LEU A 65 12.93 27.80 -1.20
N SER A 66 12.48 28.93 -0.63
CA SER A 66 12.78 29.31 0.76
C SER A 66 12.28 28.27 1.78
N TYR A 67 11.09 27.69 1.55
CA TYR A 67 10.53 26.67 2.44
C TYR A 67 11.21 25.29 2.30
N LEU A 68 12.00 25.06 1.24
CA LEU A 68 12.82 23.84 1.13
C LEU A 68 13.90 23.75 2.21
N THR A 69 14.22 24.85 2.90
CA THR A 69 15.09 24.83 4.06
C THR A 69 14.51 23.98 5.21
N LEU A 70 13.20 23.78 5.27
CA LEU A 70 12.53 22.88 6.22
C LEU A 70 12.82 21.40 5.95
N PHE A 71 13.24 21.06 4.73
CA PHE A 71 13.61 19.70 4.33
C PHE A 71 15.12 19.43 4.45
N LYS A 72 15.91 20.38 4.95
CA LYS A 72 17.36 20.27 5.05
C LYS A 72 17.84 20.37 6.49
N GLY A 73 18.87 19.58 6.83
CA GLY A 73 19.50 19.57 8.14
C GLY A 73 18.53 19.21 9.27
N TRP A 74 18.74 19.80 10.45
CA TRP A 74 17.95 19.55 11.66
C TRP A 74 16.46 19.90 11.51
N LYS A 75 16.08 20.80 10.60
CA LYS A 75 14.66 21.16 10.40
C LYS A 75 13.84 19.99 9.82
N SER A 76 14.49 19.03 9.16
CA SER A 76 13.82 17.85 8.60
C SER A 76 13.20 16.93 9.65
N PHE A 77 13.61 17.05 10.93
CA PHE A 77 13.00 16.28 12.03
C PHE A 77 11.50 16.58 12.21
N ILE A 78 11.00 17.73 11.75
CA ILE A 78 9.57 18.06 11.77
C ILE A 78 8.75 17.03 10.97
N TRP A 79 9.27 16.57 9.83
CA TRP A 79 8.59 15.57 8.99
C TRP A 79 8.63 14.18 9.59
N VAL A 80 9.72 13.84 10.27
CA VAL A 80 9.85 12.60 11.03
C VAL A 80 8.83 12.60 12.17
N ALA A 81 8.75 13.70 12.93
CA ALA A 81 7.75 13.87 13.99
C ALA A 81 6.32 13.80 13.46
N TYR A 82 6.05 14.39 12.28
CA TYR A 82 4.76 14.29 11.60
C TYR A 82 4.38 12.83 11.30
N CYS A 83 5.28 12.04 10.71
CA CYS A 83 5.05 10.62 10.45
C CYS A 83 4.79 9.83 11.73
N PHE A 84 5.60 10.04 12.77
CA PHE A 84 5.43 9.36 14.05
C PHE A 84 4.13 9.74 14.75
N PHE A 85 3.72 11.01 14.66
CA PHE A 85 2.45 11.48 15.24
C PHE A 85 1.26 10.71 14.64
N PHE A 86 1.13 10.67 13.31
CA PHE A 86 0.03 9.95 12.67
C PHE A 86 0.12 8.43 12.83
N GLY A 87 1.34 7.88 12.80
CA GLY A 87 1.57 6.46 13.10
C GLY A 87 1.14 6.09 14.52
N ALA A 88 1.49 6.91 15.51
CA ALA A 88 1.12 6.70 16.91
C ALA A 88 -0.39 6.86 17.13
N VAL A 89 -1.03 7.86 16.51
CA VAL A 89 -2.49 8.04 16.59
C VAL A 89 -3.22 6.78 16.11
N TRP A 90 -2.81 6.23 14.96
CA TRP A 90 -3.42 5.01 14.42
C TRP A 90 -3.11 3.79 15.27
N PHE A 91 -1.85 3.61 15.69
CA PHE A 91 -1.46 2.51 16.56
C PHE A 91 -2.30 2.49 17.84
N LEU A 92 -2.39 3.63 18.52
CA LEU A 92 -3.10 3.75 19.79
C LEU A 92 -4.61 3.61 19.60
N ALA A 93 -5.17 4.20 18.55
CA ALA A 93 -6.58 4.03 18.20
C ALA A 93 -6.89 2.54 18.00
N ASP A 94 -6.11 1.85 17.18
CA ASP A 94 -6.39 0.45 16.88
C ASP A 94 -6.17 -0.47 18.09
N TYR A 95 -5.07 -0.27 18.81
CA TYR A 95 -4.72 -1.08 19.97
C TYR A 95 -5.75 -0.98 21.11
N PHE A 96 -6.29 0.22 21.38
CA PHE A 96 -7.25 0.40 22.47
C PHE A 96 -8.71 0.24 22.04
N LEU A 97 -9.07 0.62 20.81
CA LEU A 97 -10.47 0.71 20.37
C LEU A 97 -10.95 -0.49 19.56
N LEU A 98 -10.06 -1.27 18.93
CA LEU A 98 -10.42 -2.54 18.28
C LEU A 98 -10.17 -3.78 19.16
N LYS A 99 -9.86 -3.57 20.45
CA LYS A 99 -9.69 -4.70 21.37
C LYS A 99 -10.99 -5.51 21.45
N ILE A 100 -10.87 -6.83 21.36
CA ILE A 100 -12.00 -7.75 21.45
C ILE A 100 -12.66 -7.66 22.84
N ASP A 101 -13.98 -7.69 22.87
CA ASP A 101 -14.82 -7.73 24.07
C ASP A 101 -15.85 -8.87 23.98
N ASP A 102 -16.57 -9.14 25.07
CA ASP A 102 -17.52 -10.25 25.14
C ASP A 102 -18.61 -10.19 24.06
N THR A 103 -19.02 -8.99 23.65
CA THR A 103 -20.06 -8.79 22.63
C THR A 103 -19.53 -9.12 21.24
N THR A 104 -18.36 -8.57 20.89
CA THR A 104 -17.71 -8.80 19.60
C THR A 104 -17.20 -10.23 19.46
N GLU A 105 -16.69 -10.83 20.54
CA GLU A 105 -16.30 -12.24 20.56
C GLU A 105 -17.48 -13.14 20.20
N LYS A 106 -18.63 -12.97 20.87
CA LYS A 106 -19.84 -13.74 20.56
C LYS A 106 -20.34 -13.51 19.13
N TYR A 107 -20.32 -12.26 18.67
CA TYR A 107 -20.80 -11.88 17.34
C TYR A 107 -20.00 -12.55 16.21
N PHE A 108 -18.67 -12.58 16.34
CA PHE A 108 -17.80 -13.15 15.30
C PHE A 108 -17.45 -14.63 15.51
N HIS A 109 -17.78 -15.23 16.66
CA HIS A 109 -17.38 -16.59 17.02
C HIS A 109 -17.76 -17.62 15.94
N GLU A 110 -19.05 -17.66 15.58
CA GLU A 110 -19.56 -18.66 14.64
C GLU A 110 -18.98 -18.46 13.23
N GLU A 111 -18.89 -17.21 12.77
CA GLU A 111 -18.33 -16.89 11.45
C GLU A 111 -16.83 -17.26 11.38
N MET A 112 -16.04 -16.95 12.41
CA MET A 112 -14.62 -17.29 12.44
C MET A 112 -14.40 -18.81 12.48
N LEU A 113 -15.25 -19.53 13.22
CA LEU A 113 -15.19 -20.99 13.28
C LEU A 113 -15.56 -21.62 11.93
N ILE A 114 -16.63 -21.14 11.29
CA ILE A 114 -17.09 -21.68 10.00
C ILE A 114 -16.10 -21.38 8.87
N ARG A 115 -15.58 -20.14 8.80
CA ARG A 115 -14.74 -19.70 7.68
C ARG A 115 -13.28 -20.12 7.82
N TYR A 116 -12.76 -20.09 9.04
CA TYR A 116 -11.33 -20.24 9.31
C TYR A 116 -11.00 -21.40 10.24
N GLY A 117 -12.00 -22.04 10.87
CA GLY A 117 -11.78 -23.17 11.77
C GLY A 117 -11.05 -22.80 13.05
N VAL A 118 -11.09 -21.52 13.45
CA VAL A 118 -10.33 -20.99 14.60
C VAL A 118 -11.24 -20.21 15.55
N THR A 119 -10.86 -20.22 16.81
CA THR A 119 -11.50 -19.44 17.87
C THR A 119 -10.70 -18.16 18.15
N SER A 120 -11.38 -17.12 18.64
CA SER A 120 -10.80 -15.86 19.14
C SER A 120 -9.59 -16.05 20.07
N LYS A 121 -9.57 -17.14 20.85
CA LYS A 121 -8.50 -17.44 21.82
C LYS A 121 -7.27 -18.08 21.21
N GLU A 122 -7.38 -18.64 20.01
CA GLU A 122 -6.30 -19.37 19.36
C GLU A 122 -5.42 -18.45 18.52
N ILE A 123 -5.97 -17.34 18.04
CA ILE A 123 -5.32 -16.40 17.12
C ILE A 123 -5.31 -14.96 17.65
N PRO A 124 -4.31 -14.15 17.28
CA PRO A 124 -4.38 -12.71 17.51
C PRO A 124 -5.52 -12.10 16.69
N ILE A 125 -6.45 -11.43 17.37
CA ILE A 125 -7.67 -10.92 16.78
C ILE A 125 -8.04 -9.55 17.34
N MET A 126 -8.46 -8.66 16.44
CA MET A 126 -9.00 -7.35 16.71
C MET A 126 -10.32 -7.20 15.97
N THR A 127 -11.29 -6.55 16.59
CA THR A 127 -12.67 -6.52 16.10
C THR A 127 -13.19 -5.11 16.08
N PHE A 128 -13.84 -4.77 14.98
CA PHE A 128 -14.58 -3.53 14.80
C PHE A 128 -16.04 -3.88 14.51
N LEU A 129 -16.98 -3.35 15.28
CA LEU A 129 -18.40 -3.67 15.13
C LEU A 129 -19.24 -2.41 15.39
N VAL A 130 -20.02 -1.99 14.40
CA VAL A 130 -20.72 -0.70 14.43
C VAL A 130 -21.96 -0.73 15.32
N TYR A 131 -22.75 -1.80 15.24
CA TYR A 131 -24.02 -1.94 15.95
C TYR A 131 -23.92 -3.06 16.98
N ASP A 132 -24.41 -2.80 18.19
CA ASP A 132 -24.55 -3.84 19.20
C ASP A 132 -25.66 -4.81 18.78
N PRO A 133 -25.40 -6.13 18.76
CA PRO A 133 -26.38 -7.12 18.32
C PRO A 133 -27.56 -7.29 19.29
N ASN A 134 -27.44 -6.86 20.55
CA ASN A 134 -28.48 -7.06 21.55
C ASN A 134 -29.59 -6.01 21.45
N ASP A 135 -29.23 -4.75 21.23
CA ASP A 135 -30.17 -3.62 21.23
C ASP A 135 -30.16 -2.79 19.94
N GLY A 136 -29.28 -3.12 18.98
CA GLY A 136 -29.13 -2.40 17.71
C GLY A 136 -28.51 -1.01 17.86
N SER A 137 -28.03 -0.63 19.05
CA SER A 137 -27.45 0.68 19.31
C SER A 137 -26.09 0.84 18.63
N ILE A 138 -25.73 2.08 18.28
CA ILE A 138 -24.42 2.36 17.68
C ILE A 138 -23.34 2.35 18.78
N ARG A 139 -22.33 1.49 18.61
CA ARG A 139 -21.20 1.39 19.53
C ARG A 139 -20.31 2.63 19.42
N GLY A 140 -20.33 3.47 20.46
CA GLY A 140 -19.57 4.72 20.50
C GLY A 140 -18.05 4.54 20.31
N ILE A 141 -17.50 3.42 20.78
CA ILE A 141 -16.07 3.06 20.58
C ILE A 141 -15.75 2.95 19.08
N SER A 142 -16.58 2.25 18.32
CA SER A 142 -16.41 2.08 16.87
C SER A 142 -16.56 3.40 16.13
N VAL A 143 -17.53 4.24 16.50
CA VAL A 143 -17.68 5.58 15.92
C VAL A 143 -16.45 6.45 16.20
N PHE A 144 -15.96 6.43 17.43
CA PHE A 144 -14.77 7.19 17.80
C PHE A 144 -13.53 6.71 17.05
N ASN A 145 -13.34 5.40 16.90
CA ASN A 145 -12.25 4.81 16.11
C ASN A 145 -12.34 5.23 14.63
N SER A 146 -13.51 5.06 14.01
CA SER A 146 -13.74 5.49 12.63
C SER A 146 -13.50 6.98 12.43
N PHE A 147 -13.90 7.81 13.40
CA PHE A 147 -13.67 9.25 13.37
C PHE A 147 -12.18 9.60 13.43
N LEU A 148 -11.40 8.96 14.32
CA LEU A 148 -9.96 9.18 14.42
C LEU A 148 -9.23 8.75 13.13
N LEU A 149 -9.50 7.54 12.64
CA LEU A 149 -8.91 7.01 11.40
C LEU A 149 -9.24 7.92 10.21
N SER A 150 -10.51 8.29 10.06
CA SER A 150 -10.99 9.09 8.94
C SER A 150 -10.54 10.55 9.04
N GLY A 151 -10.45 11.11 10.25
CA GLY A 151 -9.92 12.46 10.48
C GLY A 151 -8.44 12.55 10.13
N ALA A 152 -7.63 11.58 10.60
CA ALA A 152 -6.21 11.49 10.26
C ALA A 152 -6.00 11.31 8.75
N MET A 153 -6.69 10.34 8.15
CA MET A 153 -6.63 10.08 6.71
C MET A 153 -7.10 11.30 5.89
N GLY A 154 -8.23 11.88 6.27
CA GLY A 154 -8.86 13.01 5.58
C GLY A 154 -7.99 14.26 5.62
N PHE A 155 -7.31 14.53 6.74
CA PHE A 155 -6.36 15.63 6.83
C PHE A 155 -5.18 15.46 5.86
N GLN A 156 -4.58 14.26 5.83
CA GLN A 156 -3.45 13.95 4.95
C GLN A 156 -3.85 13.99 3.47
N TYR A 157 -4.99 13.39 3.14
CA TYR A 157 -5.53 13.40 1.79
C TYR A 157 -5.92 14.81 1.34
N GLY A 158 -6.51 15.60 2.23
CA GLY A 158 -6.83 17.00 1.98
C GLY A 158 -5.58 17.83 1.69
N ALA A 159 -4.49 17.62 2.44
CA ALA A 159 -3.21 18.28 2.17
C ALA A 159 -2.63 17.88 0.81
N MET A 160 -2.68 16.59 0.44
CA MET A 160 -2.27 16.10 -0.89
C MET A 160 -3.10 16.76 -1.99
N MET A 161 -4.42 16.80 -1.82
CA MET A 161 -5.32 17.32 -2.84
C MET A 161 -5.19 18.83 -3.00
N TYR A 162 -5.06 19.56 -1.90
CA TYR A 162 -4.77 21.00 -1.90
C TYR A 162 -3.45 21.31 -2.63
N CYS A 163 -2.37 20.59 -2.27
CA CYS A 163 -1.06 20.77 -2.92
C CYS A 163 -1.13 20.46 -4.41
N GLY A 164 -1.78 19.35 -4.78
CA GLY A 164 -1.99 18.93 -6.16
C GLY A 164 -2.78 19.94 -6.99
N TRP A 165 -3.92 20.41 -6.46
CA TRP A 165 -4.77 21.40 -7.11
C TRP A 165 -4.05 22.73 -7.31
N ASN A 166 -3.40 23.23 -6.26
CA ASN A 166 -2.70 24.50 -6.31
C ASN A 166 -1.52 24.45 -7.27
N MET A 167 -0.81 23.31 -7.30
CA MET A 167 0.26 23.07 -8.26
C MET A 167 -0.25 23.08 -9.69
N ASN A 168 -1.38 22.43 -9.96
CA ASN A 168 -2.01 22.48 -11.27
C ASN A 168 -2.40 23.91 -11.67
N SER A 169 -3.17 24.60 -10.84
CA SER A 169 -3.68 25.95 -11.14
C SER A 169 -2.56 26.98 -11.35
N LYS A 170 -1.52 26.97 -10.51
CA LYS A 170 -0.38 27.89 -10.64
C LYS A 170 0.47 27.56 -11.86
N MET A 171 0.71 26.28 -12.16
CA MET A 171 1.41 25.89 -13.38
C MET A 171 0.65 26.34 -14.62
N GLU A 172 -0.67 26.16 -14.68
CA GLU A 172 -1.49 26.59 -15.83
C GLU A 172 -1.37 28.10 -16.09
N LYS A 173 -1.39 28.92 -15.02
CA LYS A 173 -1.19 30.37 -15.12
C LYS A 173 0.20 30.76 -15.63
N GLN A 174 1.25 30.04 -15.23
CA GLN A 174 2.62 30.32 -15.71
C GLN A 174 2.83 29.82 -17.15
N ILE A 175 2.17 28.74 -17.56
CA ILE A 175 2.31 28.12 -18.90
C ILE A 175 1.88 29.04 -20.04
N SER A 176 0.92 29.95 -19.82
CA SER A 176 0.43 30.88 -20.85
C SER A 176 1.52 31.83 -21.37
N CYS A 177 2.58 32.06 -20.58
CA CYS A 177 3.65 33.01 -20.87
C CYS A 177 4.97 32.36 -21.35
N LEU A 178 5.03 31.03 -21.49
CA LEU A 178 6.28 30.29 -21.73
C LEU A 178 6.47 29.82 -23.18
N SER A 179 7.74 29.60 -23.56
CA SER A 179 8.13 29.07 -24.87
C SER A 179 7.63 27.64 -25.12
N ALA A 180 7.53 27.23 -26.40
CA ALA A 180 6.96 25.93 -26.80
C ALA A 180 7.70 24.71 -26.21
N ALA A 181 9.03 24.76 -26.06
CA ALA A 181 9.81 23.67 -25.48
C ALA A 181 9.53 23.50 -23.98
N LEU A 182 9.45 24.61 -23.24
CA LEU A 182 9.17 24.61 -21.82
C LEU A 182 7.71 24.20 -21.53
N LYS A 183 6.77 24.64 -22.37
CA LYS A 183 5.36 24.21 -22.36
C LYS A 183 5.19 22.69 -22.48
N ARG A 184 6.02 22.02 -23.29
CA ARG A 184 6.02 20.55 -23.42
C ARG A 184 6.47 19.85 -22.13
N HIS A 185 7.56 20.30 -21.52
CA HIS A 185 8.04 19.74 -20.25
C HIS A 185 7.01 19.93 -19.12
N HIS A 186 6.38 21.10 -19.01
CA HIS A 186 5.35 21.34 -17.99
C HIS A 186 4.09 20.49 -18.20
N ARG A 187 3.64 20.25 -19.44
CA ARG A 187 2.52 19.33 -19.71
C ARG A 187 2.82 17.90 -19.27
N GLN A 188 4.07 17.46 -19.38
CA GLN A 188 4.49 16.14 -18.88
C GLN A 188 4.48 16.08 -17.34
N LEU A 189 4.96 17.13 -16.66
CA LEU A 189 4.87 17.26 -15.20
C LEU A 189 3.42 17.24 -14.71
N PHE A 190 2.52 17.98 -15.36
CA PHE A 190 1.10 17.97 -15.04
C PHE A 190 0.47 16.58 -15.21
N ARG A 191 0.75 15.90 -16.34
CA ARG A 191 0.25 14.54 -16.54
C ARG A 191 0.74 13.60 -15.44
N THR A 192 2.02 13.69 -15.08
CA THR A 192 2.61 12.90 -13.98
C THR A 192 1.89 13.16 -12.67
N LEU A 193 1.61 14.42 -12.36
CA LEU A 193 0.92 14.82 -11.14
C LEU A 193 -0.48 14.21 -11.02
N VAL A 194 -1.27 14.26 -12.10
CA VAL A 194 -2.62 13.66 -12.09
C VAL A 194 -2.55 12.19 -11.72
N PHE A 195 -1.66 11.43 -12.38
CA PHE A 195 -1.50 10.01 -12.05
C PHE A 195 -0.98 9.77 -10.62
N GLN A 196 -0.09 10.62 -10.12
CA GLN A 196 0.43 10.51 -8.74
C GLN A 196 -0.62 10.79 -7.68
N ILE A 197 -1.66 11.57 -7.97
CA ILE A 197 -2.79 11.79 -7.05
C ILE A 197 -3.77 10.62 -7.18
N THR A 198 -4.11 10.24 -8.42
CA THR A 198 -5.09 9.17 -8.68
C THR A 198 -4.64 7.81 -8.15
N THR A 199 -3.35 7.49 -8.22
CA THR A 199 -2.82 6.18 -7.79
C THR A 199 -3.07 5.90 -6.31
N PRO A 200 -2.60 6.73 -5.35
CA PRO A 200 -2.90 6.49 -3.95
C PRO A 200 -4.40 6.59 -3.66
N THR A 201 -5.17 7.44 -4.37
CA THR A 201 -6.64 7.47 -4.21
C THR A 201 -7.27 6.10 -4.48
N ILE A 202 -6.88 5.43 -5.57
CA ILE A 202 -7.46 4.14 -5.97
C ILE A 202 -6.93 2.98 -5.12
N PHE A 203 -5.63 2.96 -4.83
CA PHE A 203 -4.99 1.80 -4.21
C PHE A 203 -4.92 1.87 -2.68
N LEU A 204 -4.99 3.06 -2.08
CA LEU A 204 -4.85 3.27 -0.63
C LEU A 204 -6.14 3.82 -0.03
N PHE A 205 -6.59 5.00 -0.46
CA PHE A 205 -7.72 5.68 0.19
C PHE A 205 -9.06 5.00 -0.09
N PHE A 206 -9.36 4.66 -1.34
CA PHE A 206 -10.65 4.08 -1.71
C PHE A 206 -10.93 2.71 -1.04
N PRO A 207 -10.01 1.72 -1.05
CA PRO A 207 -10.23 0.45 -0.37
C PRO A 207 -10.41 0.62 1.14
N LEU A 208 -9.69 1.57 1.75
CA LEU A 208 -9.82 1.83 3.18
C LEU A 208 -11.16 2.48 3.54
N ILE A 209 -11.63 3.46 2.75
CA ILE A 209 -12.96 4.06 2.91
C ILE A 209 -14.02 2.96 2.86
N LEU A 210 -13.92 2.03 1.90
CA LEU A 210 -14.84 0.90 1.85
C LEU A 210 -14.77 0.05 3.12
N VAL A 211 -13.57 -0.34 3.58
CA VAL A 211 -13.44 -1.17 4.79
C VAL A 211 -14.01 -0.49 6.04
N VAL A 212 -13.79 0.81 6.22
CA VAL A 212 -14.25 1.55 7.41
C VAL A 212 -15.75 1.81 7.36
N TYR A 213 -16.29 2.18 6.20
CA TYR A 213 -17.67 2.65 6.10
C TYR A 213 -18.67 1.59 5.66
N LEU A 214 -18.25 0.50 4.99
CA LEU A 214 -19.16 -0.59 4.60
C LEU A 214 -19.95 -1.17 5.79
N PRO A 215 -19.34 -1.40 6.97
CA PRO A 215 -20.06 -1.86 8.17
C PRO A 215 -21.21 -0.97 8.64
N TYR A 216 -21.24 0.31 8.27
CA TYR A 216 -22.30 1.24 8.64
C TYR A 216 -23.57 1.08 7.80
N PHE A 217 -23.50 0.44 6.64
CA PHE A 217 -24.64 0.28 5.72
C PHE A 217 -25.56 -0.89 6.07
N GLN A 218 -25.25 -1.65 7.12
CA GLN A 218 -26.05 -2.79 7.58
C GLN A 218 -26.34 -3.85 6.50
N LEU A 219 -25.36 -4.12 5.64
CA LEU A 219 -25.50 -5.09 4.56
C LEU A 219 -25.16 -6.48 5.06
N GLU A 220 -25.92 -7.49 4.65
CA GLU A 220 -25.60 -8.90 4.90
C GLU A 220 -24.48 -9.35 3.96
N LEU A 221 -23.23 -9.21 4.40
CA LEU A 221 -22.03 -9.49 3.62
C LEU A 221 -21.04 -10.27 4.45
N SER A 222 -20.49 -11.33 3.87
CA SER A 222 -19.39 -12.10 4.47
C SER A 222 -18.34 -12.32 3.40
N PHE A 223 -17.19 -11.64 3.50
CA PHE A 223 -16.09 -11.86 2.58
C PHE A 223 -14.72 -11.48 3.15
N PRO A 224 -13.66 -12.21 2.77
CA PRO A 224 -12.30 -11.82 3.09
C PRO A 224 -11.93 -10.54 2.34
N ALA A 225 -11.59 -9.49 3.08
CA ALA A 225 -11.10 -8.21 2.57
C ALA A 225 -9.58 -8.25 2.28
N GLY A 226 -9.06 -9.43 1.91
CA GLY A 226 -7.65 -9.61 1.52
C GLY A 226 -7.28 -8.76 0.30
N ALA A 227 -8.24 -8.47 -0.58
CA ALA A 227 -8.04 -7.55 -1.71
C ALA A 227 -7.57 -6.16 -1.27
N THR A 228 -8.04 -5.66 -0.12
CA THR A 228 -7.62 -4.36 0.44
C THR A 228 -6.14 -4.38 0.83
N ILE A 229 -5.72 -5.42 1.54
CA ILE A 229 -4.31 -5.61 1.94
C ILE A 229 -3.42 -5.78 0.70
N CYS A 230 -3.89 -6.53 -0.31
CA CYS A 230 -3.21 -6.66 -1.59
C CYS A 230 -3.05 -5.32 -2.30
N ALA A 231 -4.09 -4.48 -2.33
CA ALA A 231 -4.02 -3.15 -2.95
C ALA A 231 -2.96 -2.28 -2.27
N PHE A 232 -2.87 -2.33 -0.94
CA PHE A 232 -1.86 -1.60 -0.16
C PHE A 232 -0.45 -2.09 -0.48
N ASN A 233 -0.23 -3.40 -0.52
CA ASN A 233 1.07 -3.98 -0.83
C ASN A 233 1.50 -3.72 -2.29
N PHE A 234 0.54 -3.57 -3.20
CA PHE A 234 0.82 -3.31 -4.61
C PHE A 234 1.09 -1.84 -4.92
N TYR A 235 0.64 -0.92 -4.06
CA TYR A 235 0.80 0.52 -4.26
C TYR A 235 2.24 0.97 -4.55
N PRO A 236 3.28 0.58 -3.77
CA PRO A 236 4.65 1.04 -4.04
C PRO A 236 5.17 0.61 -5.41
N ALA A 237 4.80 -0.61 -5.85
CA ALA A 237 5.14 -1.11 -7.17
C ALA A 237 4.43 -0.30 -8.27
N MET A 238 3.13 -0.01 -8.08
CA MET A 238 2.35 0.79 -9.03
C MET A 238 2.85 2.22 -9.15
N ASP A 239 3.15 2.90 -8.04
CA ASP A 239 3.69 4.26 -8.05
C ASP A 239 5.01 4.32 -8.85
N SER A 240 5.89 3.35 -8.64
CA SER A 240 7.15 3.21 -9.38
C SER A 240 6.96 2.99 -10.88
N ILE A 241 6.04 2.08 -11.26
CA ILE A 241 5.72 1.78 -12.67
C ILE A 241 5.15 3.02 -13.35
N ILE A 242 4.24 3.73 -12.69
CA ILE A 242 3.57 4.91 -13.22
C ILE A 242 4.59 6.02 -13.50
N VAL A 243 5.50 6.30 -12.57
CA VAL A 243 6.59 7.26 -12.78
C VAL A 243 7.46 6.85 -13.97
N MET A 244 7.83 5.57 -14.07
CA MET A 244 8.66 5.04 -15.16
C MET A 244 7.97 5.12 -16.53
N ILE A 245 6.64 4.94 -16.61
CA ILE A 245 5.88 5.03 -17.86
C ILE A 245 5.64 6.49 -18.28
N ILE A 246 5.53 7.43 -17.35
CA ILE A 246 5.11 8.79 -17.69
C ILE A 246 6.30 9.68 -18.05
N VAL A 247 7.40 9.58 -17.30
CA VAL A 247 8.57 10.46 -17.47
C VAL A 247 9.43 9.95 -18.61
N THR A 248 9.61 10.79 -19.63
CA THR A 248 10.17 10.38 -20.93
C THR A 248 11.62 9.93 -20.81
N GLU A 249 12.39 10.58 -19.95
CA GLU A 249 13.78 10.26 -19.63
C GLU A 249 13.87 8.85 -19.04
N TYR A 250 13.01 8.51 -18.07
CA TYR A 250 12.94 7.16 -17.49
C TYR A 250 12.49 6.12 -18.53
N ARG A 251 11.54 6.44 -19.41
CA ARG A 251 11.14 5.52 -20.50
C ARG A 251 12.29 5.21 -21.45
N VAL A 252 13.09 6.21 -21.82
CA VAL A 252 14.24 6.04 -22.72
C VAL A 252 15.28 5.14 -22.05
N VAL A 253 15.58 5.37 -20.77
CA VAL A 253 16.51 4.53 -19.99
C VAL A 253 15.96 3.11 -19.83
N ALA A 254 14.69 2.94 -19.46
CA ALA A 254 14.05 1.65 -19.30
C ALA A 254 14.05 0.84 -20.62
N ARG A 255 13.74 1.47 -21.76
CA ARG A 255 13.85 0.84 -23.08
C ARG A 255 15.29 0.44 -23.41
N LYS A 256 16.27 1.28 -23.11
CA LYS A 256 17.69 0.94 -23.29
C LYS A 256 18.07 -0.28 -22.43
N MET A 257 17.70 -0.29 -21.16
CA MET A 257 17.98 -1.42 -20.25
C MET A 257 17.26 -2.70 -20.69
N LEU A 258 15.98 -2.62 -21.07
CA LEU A 258 15.22 -3.76 -21.59
C LEU A 258 15.86 -4.31 -22.86
N ASN A 259 16.27 -3.46 -23.78
CA ASN A 259 16.98 -3.88 -24.99
C ASN A 259 18.33 -4.55 -24.67
N VAL A 260 19.05 -4.08 -23.65
CA VAL A 260 20.29 -4.74 -23.19
C VAL A 260 20.00 -6.10 -22.55
N LEU A 261 18.95 -6.21 -21.73
CA LEU A 261 18.53 -7.47 -21.11
C LEU A 261 18.06 -8.48 -22.16
N LEU A 262 17.25 -8.06 -23.13
CA LEU A 262 16.81 -8.89 -24.25
C LEU A 262 17.98 -9.33 -25.14
N ARG A 263 18.97 -8.45 -25.38
CA ARG A 263 20.20 -8.84 -26.08
C ARG A 263 21.01 -9.85 -25.28
N LYS A 264 21.16 -9.65 -23.97
CA LYS A 264 21.85 -10.60 -23.08
C LYS A 264 21.13 -11.95 -23.03
N SER A 265 19.80 -11.97 -22.89
CA SER A 265 19.03 -13.21 -22.88
C SER A 265 19.13 -13.93 -24.22
N MET A 266 19.00 -13.22 -25.36
CA MET A 266 19.19 -13.83 -26.69
C MET A 266 20.60 -14.39 -26.89
N VAL A 267 21.65 -13.73 -26.38
CA VAL A 267 23.03 -14.27 -26.44
C VAL A 267 23.17 -15.52 -25.57
N VAL A 268 22.55 -15.56 -24.39
CA VAL A 268 22.55 -16.75 -23.52
C VAL A 268 21.79 -17.92 -24.15
N PHE A 269 20.61 -17.67 -24.74
CA PHE A 269 19.86 -18.69 -25.46
C PHE A 269 20.64 -19.21 -26.67
N ARG A 270 21.22 -18.32 -27.48
CA ARG A 270 22.02 -18.70 -28.65
C ARG A 270 23.29 -19.46 -28.27
N GLY A 271 23.94 -19.11 -27.16
CA GLY A 271 25.09 -19.84 -26.64
C GLY A 271 24.72 -21.25 -26.15
N LYS A 272 23.52 -21.41 -25.58
CA LYS A 272 23.00 -22.72 -25.14
C LYS A 272 22.65 -23.63 -26.32
N ASP A 273 22.10 -23.07 -27.40
CA ASP A 273 21.78 -23.81 -28.63
C ASP A 273 23.04 -24.27 -29.37
N ILE A 274 24.07 -23.41 -29.46
CA ILE A 274 25.36 -23.76 -30.08
C ILE A 274 26.09 -24.82 -29.25
N GLY A 275 26.07 -24.70 -27.92
CA GLY A 275 26.61 -25.72 -27.01
C GLY A 275 25.92 -27.07 -27.17
N ALA A 276 24.58 -27.09 -27.21
CA ALA A 276 23.80 -28.32 -27.41
C ALA A 276 24.06 -28.97 -28.79
N ALA A 277 24.24 -28.17 -29.84
CA ALA A 277 24.57 -28.65 -31.17
C ALA A 277 26.00 -29.24 -31.25
N GLN A 278 26.99 -28.62 -30.59
CA GLN A 278 28.36 -29.15 -30.54
C GLN A 278 28.46 -30.45 -29.75
N THR A 279 27.76 -30.57 -28.62
CA THR A 279 27.74 -31.83 -27.84
C THR A 279 27.08 -32.96 -28.64
N SER A 280 26.01 -32.66 -29.37
CA SER A 280 25.33 -33.66 -30.22
C SER A 280 26.20 -34.10 -31.39
N GLY A 281 26.90 -33.17 -32.05
CA GLY A 281 27.85 -33.47 -33.12
C GLY A 281 29.07 -34.27 -32.66
N GLN A 282 29.60 -33.99 -31.46
CA GLN A 282 30.71 -34.77 -30.88
C GLN A 282 30.30 -36.18 -30.48
N ILE A 283 29.08 -36.38 -29.94
CA ILE A 283 28.54 -37.71 -29.63
C ILE A 283 28.34 -38.52 -30.92
N GLN A 284 27.85 -37.89 -31.99
CA GLN A 284 27.64 -38.55 -33.27
C GLN A 284 28.97 -38.94 -33.95
N MET A 285 29.99 -38.08 -33.90
CA MET A 285 31.34 -38.38 -34.39
C MET A 285 32.03 -39.48 -33.56
N ALA A 286 31.88 -39.47 -32.24
CA ALA A 286 32.41 -40.52 -31.36
C ALA A 286 31.74 -41.88 -31.59
N THR A 287 30.46 -41.91 -31.97
CA THR A 287 29.74 -43.15 -32.28
C THR A 287 30.19 -43.75 -33.63
N ILE A 288 30.53 -42.90 -34.61
CA ILE A 288 31.00 -43.36 -35.94
C ILE A 288 32.43 -43.90 -35.88
N GLY A 289 33.31 -43.33 -35.05
CA GLY A 289 34.70 -43.81 -34.88
C GLY A 289 34.86 -45.13 -34.13
N VAL A 290 33.78 -45.68 -33.54
CA VAL A 290 33.78 -46.98 -32.84
C VAL A 290 33.26 -48.11 -33.76
N VAL A 291 32.75 -47.78 -34.94
CA VAL A 291 32.15 -48.73 -35.90
C VAL A 291 33.04 -48.95 -37.15
N SER A 292 34.22 -48.33 -37.21
CA SER A 292 35.27 -48.59 -38.22
C SER A 292 36.43 -49.36 -37.63
#